data_AF-A0A2D5VBL5-F1
#
_entry.id   AF-A0A2D5VBL5-F1
#
_cell.length_a   1.000
_cell.length_b   1.000
_cell.length_c   1.000
_cell.angle_alpha   90.00
_cell.angle_beta   90.00
_cell.angle_gamma   90.00
#
_symmetry.space_group_name_H-M   'P 1'
#
loop_
_entity.id
_entity.type
_entity.pdbx_description
1 polymer ?
#
loop_
_entity_poly.entity_id
_entity_poly.type
_entity_poly.pdbx_seq_one_letter_code
_entity_poly.pdbx_strand_id
1 'polypeptide(L)'
;MESIHCVHEALTHQGLNIPLSHLMVVSGEPFRISYNPDNPEHSPHTVFHNPLRTVCRVLGLKHQLYYDEDYQTAWNRLYQNLNEGKVALIPFDSGHPFFAASETPGQVIGQNGYTITFDKSQLSHKWLSIDGFYELGLDGYYQFLIEDRNRLPDHRETAYGVFRLARKLMHLRRKVSGGAMGTEAYFALAGHIQNSLKKEWDDAQQDFDRILKWGQIPLSQILEGKEMVIEYLQSIRNTFEDRELALFDDAILIYQQMISLLRTLKINFQFSTNLLQTLSESETDSPSFSQSISRRFRQRRFLQSLKACQKLVLAISTIETNAIDKFTSIVRLSEKLKI
;
A
#
# COMPACT_ATOMS: atom_id res chain seq x y z
N MET A 1 -2.87 1.46 4.94
CA MET A 1 -4.31 1.82 4.91
C MET A 1 -4.70 2.61 6.14
N GLU A 2 -4.37 2.16 7.35
CA GLU A 2 -4.76 2.81 8.60
C GLU A 2 -4.25 4.25 8.75
N SER A 3 -3.04 4.54 8.26
CA SER A 3 -2.52 5.91 8.19
C SER A 3 -3.39 6.88 7.37
N ILE A 4 -4.14 6.38 6.39
CA ILE A 4 -5.04 7.21 5.57
C ILE A 4 -6.34 7.51 6.29
N HIS A 5 -6.82 6.60 7.15
CA HIS A 5 -7.99 6.87 8.00
C HIS A 5 -7.73 8.05 8.93
N CYS A 6 -6.54 8.11 9.53
CA CYS A 6 -6.17 9.21 10.43
C CYS A 6 -6.00 10.54 9.68
N VAL A 7 -5.51 10.51 8.43
CA VAL A 7 -5.52 11.69 7.56
C VAL A 7 -6.94 12.12 7.23
N HIS A 8 -7.81 11.17 6.87
CA HIS A 8 -9.20 11.46 6.53
C HIS A 8 -9.93 12.16 7.68
N GLU A 9 -9.72 11.70 8.91
CA GLU A 9 -10.26 12.33 10.12
C GLU A 9 -9.64 13.69 10.40
N ALA A 10 -8.32 13.82 10.28
CA ALA A 10 -7.64 15.11 10.44
C ALA A 10 -8.17 16.16 9.47
N LEU A 11 -8.39 15.78 8.21
CA LEU A 11 -8.97 16.65 7.18
C LEU A 11 -10.43 16.97 7.49
N THR A 12 -11.22 15.99 7.93
CA THR A 12 -12.63 16.20 8.32
C THR A 12 -12.73 17.16 9.49
N HIS A 13 -11.85 17.06 10.49
CA HIS A 13 -11.77 18.00 11.61
C HIS A 13 -11.41 19.42 11.15
N GLN A 14 -10.59 19.55 10.11
CA GLN A 14 -10.30 20.84 9.46
C GLN A 14 -11.44 21.34 8.54
N GLY A 15 -12.59 20.66 8.50
CA GLY A 15 -13.73 21.00 7.65
C GLY A 15 -13.58 20.55 6.19
N LEU A 16 -12.59 19.72 5.87
CA LEU A 16 -12.31 19.20 4.54
C LEU A 16 -12.90 17.79 4.37
N ASN A 17 -14.14 17.72 3.88
CA ASN A 17 -14.86 16.46 3.65
C ASN A 17 -14.45 15.80 2.33
N ILE A 18 -13.33 15.09 2.33
CA ILE A 18 -12.85 14.33 1.16
C ILE A 18 -13.20 12.86 1.35
N PRO A 19 -13.86 12.17 0.40
CA PRO A 19 -14.17 10.75 0.54
C PRO A 19 -12.92 9.92 0.80
N LEU A 20 -13.00 8.98 1.74
CA LEU A 20 -11.87 8.10 2.09
C LEU A 20 -11.32 7.34 0.87
N SER A 21 -12.16 6.82 -0.02
CA SER A 21 -11.73 6.14 -1.25
C SER A 21 -10.92 7.05 -2.17
N HIS A 22 -11.28 8.34 -2.23
CA HIS A 22 -10.51 9.35 -2.96
C HIS A 22 -9.15 9.58 -2.30
N LEU A 23 -9.09 9.71 -0.97
CA LEU A 23 -7.83 9.87 -0.23
C LEU A 23 -6.93 8.64 -0.36
N MET A 24 -7.49 7.44 -0.38
CA MET A 24 -6.75 6.20 -0.60
C MET A 24 -6.02 6.22 -1.94
N VAL A 25 -6.68 6.63 -3.03
CA VAL A 25 -6.02 6.72 -4.35
C VAL A 25 -5.04 7.90 -4.41
N VAL A 26 -5.40 9.07 -3.87
CA VAL A 26 -4.53 10.25 -3.79
C VAL A 26 -3.24 9.96 -3.02
N SER A 27 -3.33 9.15 -1.97
CA SER A 27 -2.17 8.73 -1.20
C SER A 27 -1.19 7.87 -1.98
N GLY A 28 -1.61 7.29 -3.10
CA GLY A 28 -0.80 6.43 -3.95
C GLY A 28 -0.66 4.98 -3.47
N GLU A 29 -1.25 4.62 -2.33
CA GLU A 29 -1.20 3.26 -1.78
C GLU A 29 -1.65 2.18 -2.80
N PRO A 30 -2.73 2.36 -3.58
CA PRO A 30 -3.14 1.39 -4.61
C PRO A 30 -2.14 1.13 -5.74
N PHE A 31 -1.17 2.02 -5.93
CA PHE A 31 -0.13 1.90 -6.96
C PHE A 31 1.14 1.26 -6.42
N ARG A 32 1.19 0.97 -5.12
CA ARG A 32 2.32 0.30 -4.47
C ARG A 32 2.12 -1.20 -4.56
N ILE A 33 3.15 -1.86 -5.08
CA ILE A 33 3.33 -3.30 -4.95
C ILE A 33 4.76 -3.57 -4.54
N SER A 34 4.94 -4.62 -3.76
CA SER A 34 6.26 -5.11 -3.40
C SER A 34 6.29 -6.63 -3.34
N TYR A 35 7.52 -7.14 -3.34
CA TYR A 35 7.78 -8.53 -3.04
C TYR A 35 9.15 -8.68 -2.37
N ASN A 36 9.17 -9.28 -1.18
CA ASN A 36 10.40 -9.71 -0.52
C ASN A 36 10.32 -11.23 -0.27
N PRO A 37 11.22 -12.05 -0.85
CA PRO A 37 11.21 -13.49 -0.63
C PRO A 37 11.50 -13.90 0.82
N ASP A 38 12.21 -13.05 1.58
CA ASP A 38 12.53 -13.32 3.00
C ASP A 38 11.41 -12.88 3.94
N ASN A 39 10.57 -11.94 3.50
CA ASN A 39 9.41 -11.48 4.25
C ASN A 39 8.21 -11.18 3.32
N PRO A 40 7.54 -12.24 2.82
CA PRO A 40 6.52 -12.12 1.78
C PRO A 40 5.20 -11.52 2.28
N GLU A 41 4.93 -11.55 3.58
CA GLU A 41 3.69 -11.04 4.19
C GLU A 41 3.76 -9.53 4.43
N HIS A 42 4.96 -9.01 4.66
CA HIS A 42 5.17 -7.59 4.89
C HIS A 42 5.43 -6.90 3.56
N SER A 43 4.35 -6.50 2.90
CA SER A 43 4.42 -5.47 1.86
C SER A 43 4.97 -4.21 2.53
N PRO A 44 6.12 -3.71 2.08
CA PRO A 44 7.15 -3.35 2.99
C PRO A 44 6.74 -1.98 3.56
N HIS A 45 6.95 -1.81 4.85
CA HIS A 45 6.99 -0.50 5.49
C HIS A 45 8.18 0.34 4.98
N THR A 46 8.58 0.16 3.71
CA THR A 46 9.65 0.86 3.02
C THR A 46 9.20 2.26 2.62
N VAL A 47 9.23 3.12 3.62
CA VAL A 47 9.81 4.45 3.73
C VAL A 47 10.10 5.36 2.50
N PHE A 48 10.16 4.87 1.26
CA PHE A 48 10.40 5.71 0.07
C PHE A 48 9.19 6.53 -0.35
N HIS A 49 8.03 6.21 0.22
CA HIS A 49 6.76 6.86 -0.04
C HIS A 49 6.08 7.21 1.28
N ASN A 50 5.96 8.50 1.56
CA ASN A 50 5.15 8.99 2.66
C ASN A 50 3.75 9.34 2.12
N PRO A 51 2.72 8.53 2.44
CA PRO A 51 1.37 8.79 1.97
C PRO A 51 0.81 10.13 2.47
N LEU A 52 1.20 10.57 3.68
CA LEU A 52 0.76 11.84 4.26
C LEU A 52 1.27 13.03 3.42
N ARG A 53 2.58 13.05 3.14
CA ARG A 53 3.23 14.06 2.28
C ARG A 53 2.61 14.11 0.89
N THR A 54 2.28 12.93 0.37
CA THR A 54 1.65 12.79 -0.94
C THR A 54 0.26 13.39 -0.96
N VAL A 55 -0.59 13.04 0.01
CA VAL A 55 -1.93 13.61 0.16
C VAL A 55 -1.83 15.13 0.27
N CYS A 56 -0.94 15.65 1.12
CA CYS A 56 -0.78 17.09 1.27
C CYS A 56 -0.36 17.76 -0.04
N ARG A 57 0.62 17.21 -0.76
CA ARG A 57 1.10 17.75 -2.03
C ARG A 57 0.01 17.76 -3.10
N VAL A 58 -0.74 16.68 -3.24
CA VAL A 58 -1.78 16.54 -4.27
C VAL A 58 -2.99 17.43 -3.98
N LEU A 59 -3.32 17.65 -2.70
CA LEU A 59 -4.44 18.50 -2.27
C LEU A 59 -4.06 19.96 -2.02
N GLY A 60 -2.80 20.37 -2.28
CA GLY A 60 -2.31 21.73 -2.05
C GLY A 60 -2.21 22.15 -0.58
N LEU A 61 -2.18 21.19 0.34
CA LEU A 61 -2.01 21.41 1.77
C LEU A 61 -0.54 21.63 2.11
N LYS A 62 -0.29 22.54 3.05
CA LYS A 62 1.02 22.63 3.70
C LYS A 62 1.19 21.45 4.65
N HIS A 63 2.43 21.02 4.81
CA HIS A 63 2.77 20.04 5.80
C HIS A 63 4.15 20.33 6.36
N GLN A 64 4.33 19.97 7.62
CA GLN A 64 5.61 19.98 8.30
C GLN A 64 5.82 18.62 8.94
N LEU A 65 7.05 18.15 8.96
CA LEU A 65 7.39 16.89 9.58
C LEU A 65 8.55 17.14 10.53
N TYR A 66 8.28 16.89 11.80
CA TYR A 66 9.23 17.08 12.89
C TYR A 66 9.77 15.75 13.36
N TYR A 67 11.02 15.80 13.79
CA TYR A 67 11.77 14.73 14.39
C TYR A 67 12.43 15.29 15.65
N ASP A 68 12.29 14.57 16.76
CA ASP A 68 12.94 14.88 18.02
C ASP A 68 13.55 13.58 18.58
N GLU A 69 14.82 13.62 19.00
CA GLU A 69 15.56 12.44 19.52
C GLU A 69 15.04 12.02 20.91
N ASP A 70 14.47 12.95 21.67
CA ASP A 70 13.99 12.73 23.02
C ASP A 70 12.49 13.04 23.17
N TYR A 71 11.81 12.22 23.99
CA TYR A 71 10.39 12.37 24.24
C TYR A 71 10.02 13.74 24.83
N GLN A 72 10.89 14.30 25.66
CA GLN A 72 10.59 15.52 26.39
C GLN A 72 10.49 16.71 25.43
N THR A 73 11.40 16.81 24.47
CA THR A 73 11.37 17.79 23.38
C THR A 73 10.18 17.55 22.46
N ALA A 74 9.93 16.30 22.07
CA ALA A 74 8.79 15.93 21.23
C ALA A 74 7.45 16.34 21.87
N TRP A 75 7.27 16.04 23.15
CA TRP A 75 6.11 16.43 23.94
C TRP A 75 5.94 17.95 24.00
N ASN A 76 7.01 18.69 24.29
CA ASN A 76 6.96 20.15 24.37
C ASN A 76 6.53 20.76 23.04
N ARG A 77 7.06 20.25 21.92
CA ARG A 77 6.68 20.67 20.57
C ARG A 77 5.23 20.33 20.24
N LEU A 78 4.79 19.11 20.56
CA LEU A 78 3.39 18.69 20.37
C LEU A 78 2.45 19.63 21.13
N TYR A 79 2.76 19.90 22.40
CA TYR A 79 1.98 20.79 23.24
C TYR A 79 1.94 22.22 22.69
N GLN A 80 3.05 22.75 22.20
CA GLN A 80 3.10 24.05 21.55
C GLN A 80 2.22 24.08 20.29
N ASN A 81 2.34 23.09 19.40
CA ASN A 81 1.53 23.00 18.19
C ASN A 81 0.04 22.94 18.49
N LEU A 82 -0.36 22.16 19.49
CA LEU A 82 -1.76 22.06 19.93
C LEU A 82 -2.30 23.38 20.46
N ASN A 83 -1.52 24.11 21.27
CA ASN A 83 -1.91 25.44 21.75
C ASN A 83 -2.04 26.48 20.63
N GLU A 84 -1.29 26.30 19.55
CA GLU A 84 -1.40 27.12 18.33
C GLU A 84 -2.58 26.68 17.43
N GLY A 85 -3.40 25.70 17.87
CA GLY A 85 -4.54 25.17 17.12
C GLY A 85 -4.15 24.29 15.94
N LYS A 86 -2.89 23.81 15.88
CA LYS A 86 -2.40 22.97 14.80
C LYS A 86 -2.81 21.52 15.02
N VAL A 87 -3.01 20.85 13.90
CA VAL A 87 -3.27 19.41 13.82
C VAL A 87 -1.96 18.65 13.69
N ALA A 88 -1.69 17.71 14.59
CA ALA A 88 -0.52 16.84 14.52
C ALA A 88 -0.92 15.37 14.40
N LEU A 89 -0.26 14.63 13.52
CA LEU A 89 -0.33 13.18 13.46
C LEU A 89 0.93 12.58 14.10
N ILE A 90 0.77 11.68 15.07
CA ILE A 90 1.87 11.05 15.81
C ILE A 90 1.77 9.52 15.75
N PRO A 91 2.86 8.78 15.48
CA PRO A 91 2.84 7.32 15.42
C PRO A 91 2.70 6.69 16.82
N PHE A 92 1.92 5.62 16.95
CA PHE A 92 1.80 4.79 18.16
C PHE A 92 2.29 3.35 17.91
N ASP A 93 2.56 2.61 18.99
CA ASP A 93 3.08 1.22 19.01
C ASP A 93 2.32 0.20 18.17
N SER A 94 1.03 0.42 17.96
CA SER A 94 0.23 -0.44 17.09
C SER A 94 0.59 -0.27 15.60
N GLY A 95 1.54 0.60 15.25
CA GLY A 95 1.91 0.90 13.87
C GLY A 95 0.92 1.85 13.17
N HIS A 96 0.12 2.57 13.96
CA HIS A 96 -0.93 3.45 13.45
C HIS A 96 -0.67 4.89 13.91
N PRO A 97 -0.70 5.89 13.01
CA PRO A 97 -0.67 7.28 13.44
C PRO A 97 -1.97 7.61 14.19
N PHE A 98 -1.88 8.44 15.22
CA PHE A 98 -3.01 9.04 15.94
C PHE A 98 -3.07 10.54 15.64
N PHE A 99 -4.27 11.10 15.74
CA PHE A 99 -4.56 12.50 15.50
C PHE A 99 -4.61 13.29 16.82
N ALA A 100 -3.66 14.18 17.01
CA ALA A 100 -3.62 15.11 18.13
C ALA A 100 -4.13 16.47 17.64
N ALA A 101 -5.41 16.73 17.89
CA ALA A 101 -6.00 18.06 17.95
C ALA A 101 -6.89 18.08 19.19
N SER A 102 -6.79 19.11 20.03
CA SER A 102 -7.73 19.29 21.14
C SER A 102 -7.73 20.73 21.64
N GLU A 103 -8.92 21.22 21.99
CA GLU A 103 -9.11 22.47 22.74
C GLU A 103 -8.79 22.29 24.23
N THR A 104 -8.74 21.05 24.71
CA THR A 104 -8.44 20.69 26.11
C THR A 104 -7.03 20.09 26.21
N PRO A 105 -6.14 20.66 27.03
CA PRO A 105 -4.80 20.12 27.25
C PRO A 105 -4.82 18.63 27.62
N GLY A 106 -3.98 17.81 26.95
CA GLY A 106 -3.83 16.38 27.26
C GLY A 106 -4.86 15.44 26.62
N GLN A 107 -5.66 15.92 25.67
CA GLN A 107 -6.56 15.07 24.89
C GLN A 107 -6.03 14.85 23.47
N VAL A 108 -6.14 13.61 23.00
CA VAL A 108 -5.85 13.17 21.63
C VAL A 108 -7.17 12.64 21.06
N ILE A 109 -7.53 13.04 19.85
CA ILE A 109 -8.73 12.55 19.18
C ILE A 109 -8.31 11.36 18.32
N GLY A 110 -8.68 10.15 18.76
CA GLY A 110 -8.43 8.92 18.03
C GLY A 110 -9.38 8.70 16.86
N GLN A 111 -9.27 7.50 16.28
CA GLN A 111 -10.06 7.07 15.13
C GLN A 111 -11.57 7.24 15.38
N ASN A 112 -12.33 7.65 14.37
CA ASN A 112 -13.78 7.88 14.40
C ASN A 112 -14.25 8.96 15.41
N GLY A 113 -13.37 9.88 15.80
CA GLY A 113 -13.70 10.97 16.72
C GLY A 113 -13.71 10.56 18.20
N TYR A 114 -13.28 9.33 18.53
CA TYR A 114 -13.14 8.91 19.91
C TYR A 114 -12.04 9.72 20.59
N THR A 115 -12.40 10.52 21.60
CA THR A 115 -11.41 11.29 22.35
C THR A 115 -10.79 10.41 23.43
N ILE A 116 -9.46 10.31 23.42
CA ILE A 116 -8.71 9.65 24.48
C ILE A 116 -7.92 10.73 25.21
N THR A 117 -8.11 10.82 26.53
CA THR A 117 -7.30 11.69 27.37
C THR A 117 -6.05 10.92 27.77
N PHE A 118 -4.88 11.49 27.53
CA PHE A 118 -3.60 10.97 27.98
C PHE A 118 -2.92 12.01 28.85
N ASP A 119 -2.52 11.61 30.05
CA ASP A 119 -1.48 12.38 30.73
C ASP A 119 -0.12 12.19 30.02
N LYS A 120 0.82 13.12 30.26
CA LYS A 120 2.15 13.11 29.66
C LYS A 120 2.90 11.79 29.88
N SER A 121 2.68 11.12 31.00
CA SER A 121 3.33 9.84 31.31
C SER A 121 2.70 8.70 30.50
N GLN A 122 1.38 8.70 30.33
CA GLN A 122 0.67 7.71 29.54
C GLN A 122 1.04 7.78 28.05
N LEU A 123 1.19 8.99 27.50
CA LEU A 123 1.59 9.13 26.09
C LEU A 123 3.03 8.62 25.86
N SER A 124 3.94 8.76 26.84
CA SER A 124 5.33 8.28 26.71
C SER A 124 5.46 6.77 26.53
N HIS A 125 4.48 6.01 27.01
CA HIS A 125 4.43 4.55 26.88
C HIS A 125 3.80 4.09 25.56
N LYS A 126 3.21 5.00 24.79
CA LYS A 126 2.45 4.67 23.57
C LYS A 126 3.03 5.30 22.31
N TRP A 127 3.62 6.48 22.45
CA TRP A 127 4.38 7.14 21.40
C TRP A 127 5.82 6.67 21.53
N LEU A 128 6.16 5.53 20.92
CA LEU A 128 7.55 5.07 20.90
C LEU A 128 8.35 5.73 19.80
N SER A 129 9.67 5.78 20.03
CA SER A 129 10.65 5.99 18.96
C SER A 129 10.46 4.89 17.93
N ILE A 130 10.28 5.28 16.68
CA ILE A 130 10.22 4.36 15.56
C ILE A 130 11.42 4.58 14.66
N ASP A 131 11.91 3.48 14.06
CA ASP A 131 12.76 3.55 12.86
C ASP A 131 11.99 4.32 11.79
N GLY A 132 12.31 5.60 11.67
CA GLY A 132 11.47 6.56 10.98
C GLY A 132 11.79 6.72 9.51
N PHE A 133 11.06 7.66 8.90
CA PHE A 133 11.20 7.95 7.49
C PHE A 133 12.68 8.25 7.16
N TYR A 134 13.37 7.48 6.29
CA TYR A 134 14.78 7.61 5.85
C TYR A 134 15.19 9.06 5.51
N GLU A 135 14.24 9.96 5.29
CA GLU A 135 14.48 11.39 5.11
C GLU A 135 14.85 12.13 6.42
N LEU A 136 14.71 11.55 7.62
CA LEU A 136 14.65 12.31 8.89
C LEU A 136 15.42 11.77 10.11
N GLY A 137 15.96 10.55 10.08
CA GLY A 137 16.73 10.01 11.22
C GLY A 137 16.55 8.51 11.40
N LEU A 138 17.41 7.91 12.23
CA LEU A 138 17.44 6.46 12.49
C LEU A 138 16.42 6.07 13.57
N ASP A 139 16.27 6.84 14.66
CA ASP A 139 15.32 6.55 15.74
C ASP A 139 14.83 7.85 16.37
N GLY A 140 13.52 8.07 16.47
CA GLY A 140 12.99 9.16 17.29
C GLY A 140 11.47 9.39 17.20
N TYR A 141 11.05 10.51 17.78
CA TYR A 141 9.64 10.87 17.96
C TYR A 141 9.18 11.78 16.82
N TYR A 142 8.32 11.26 15.95
CA TYR A 142 7.84 11.96 14.76
C TYR A 142 6.51 12.68 14.98
N GLN A 143 6.37 13.88 14.41
CA GLN A 143 5.10 14.61 14.33
C GLN A 143 4.89 15.10 12.90
N PHE A 144 3.76 14.74 12.30
CA PHE A 144 3.37 15.23 10.98
C PHE A 144 2.25 16.26 11.13
N LEU A 145 2.54 17.54 10.86
CA LEU A 145 1.54 18.59 10.88
C LEU A 145 0.87 18.74 9.52
N ILE A 146 -0.46 18.81 9.53
CA ILE A 146 -1.25 19.20 8.35
C ILE A 146 -1.69 20.64 8.57
N GLU A 147 -1.24 21.52 7.69
CA GLU A 147 -1.51 22.95 7.75
C GLU A 147 -2.43 23.39 6.62
N ASP A 148 -2.96 24.59 6.78
CA ASP A 148 -3.92 25.17 5.85
C ASP A 148 -3.34 25.37 4.43
N ARG A 149 -4.24 25.41 3.44
CA ARG A 149 -3.86 25.45 2.02
C ARG A 149 -3.23 26.78 1.65
N ASN A 150 -2.19 26.76 0.81
CA ASN A 150 -1.75 27.96 0.09
C ASN A 150 -2.69 28.30 -1.07
N ARG A 151 -3.24 27.27 -1.70
CA ARG A 151 -4.13 27.32 -2.86
C ARG A 151 -4.92 26.02 -2.89
N LEU A 152 -6.18 26.08 -3.32
CA LEU A 152 -6.97 24.90 -3.64
C LEU A 152 -6.67 24.49 -5.09
N PRO A 153 -5.99 23.34 -5.33
CA PRO A 153 -5.90 22.80 -6.67
C PRO A 153 -7.29 22.41 -7.15
N ASP A 154 -7.57 22.62 -8.44
CA ASP A 154 -8.82 22.12 -9.00
C ASP A 154 -8.79 20.58 -9.11
N HIS A 155 -9.96 20.00 -9.40
CA HIS A 155 -10.08 18.54 -9.46
C HIS A 155 -9.23 17.91 -10.58
N ARG A 156 -9.00 18.64 -11.67
CA ARG A 156 -8.24 18.17 -12.83
C ARG A 156 -6.74 18.17 -12.52
N GLU A 157 -6.22 19.24 -11.90
CA GLU A 157 -4.84 19.32 -11.41
C GLU A 157 -4.56 18.22 -10.37
N THR A 158 -5.49 18.04 -9.43
CA THR A 158 -5.39 16.99 -8.40
C THR A 158 -5.23 15.61 -9.05
N ALA A 159 -6.10 15.28 -10.01
CA ALA A 159 -6.04 14.02 -10.74
C ALA A 159 -4.73 13.84 -11.53
N TYR A 160 -4.23 14.89 -12.19
CA TYR A 160 -2.92 14.82 -12.83
C TYR A 160 -1.77 14.61 -11.82
N GLY A 161 -1.86 15.20 -10.63
CA GLY A 161 -0.97 14.93 -9.51
C GLY A 161 -0.95 13.44 -9.14
N VAL A 162 -2.13 12.83 -9.04
CA VAL A 162 -2.29 11.38 -8.80
C VAL A 162 -1.66 10.55 -9.90
N PHE A 163 -1.88 10.85 -11.19
CA PHE A 163 -1.30 10.05 -12.28
C PHE A 163 0.23 10.16 -12.36
N ARG A 164 0.78 11.35 -12.11
CA ARG A 164 2.24 11.54 -12.02
C ARG A 164 2.84 10.68 -10.92
N LEU A 165 2.18 10.65 -9.76
CA LEU A 165 2.57 9.80 -8.64
C LEU A 165 2.43 8.32 -8.97
N ALA A 166 1.27 7.90 -9.49
CA ALA A 166 0.99 6.51 -9.84
C ALA A 166 2.07 5.95 -10.77
N ARG A 167 2.41 6.69 -11.83
CA ARG A 167 3.53 6.35 -12.73
C ARG A 167 4.83 6.17 -11.97
N LYS A 168 5.19 7.11 -11.08
CA LYS A 168 6.44 7.03 -10.30
C LYS A 168 6.49 5.77 -9.42
N LEU A 169 5.40 5.45 -8.74
CA LEU A 169 5.32 4.31 -7.82
C LEU A 169 5.34 2.97 -8.56
N MET A 170 4.57 2.84 -9.65
CA MET A 170 4.50 1.60 -10.44
C MET A 170 5.80 1.33 -11.22
N HIS A 171 6.50 2.38 -11.68
CA HIS A 171 7.81 2.25 -12.35
C HIS A 171 8.99 2.02 -11.42
N LEU A 172 8.82 2.06 -10.10
CA LEU A 172 9.95 2.03 -9.18
C LEU A 172 10.71 0.69 -9.27
N ARG A 173 11.82 0.65 -10.02
CA ARG A 173 12.64 -0.57 -10.19
C ARG A 173 13.68 -0.82 -9.10
N ARG A 174 13.61 -0.09 -7.99
CA ARG A 174 14.63 -0.17 -6.93
C ARG A 174 14.33 -1.35 -6.00
N LYS A 175 15.40 -2.02 -5.58
CA LYS A 175 15.34 -2.90 -4.41
C LYS A 175 15.50 -2.06 -3.14
N VAL A 176 14.66 -2.32 -2.15
CA VAL A 176 14.72 -1.66 -0.85
C VAL A 176 14.72 -2.73 0.22
N SER A 177 15.73 -2.72 1.08
CA SER A 177 15.84 -3.69 2.19
C SER A 177 15.64 -5.15 1.72
N GLY A 178 16.22 -5.51 0.57
CA GLY A 178 16.09 -6.83 -0.05
C GLY A 178 14.81 -7.07 -0.89
N GLY A 179 13.77 -6.24 -0.74
CA GLY A 179 12.51 -6.37 -1.48
C GLY A 179 12.50 -5.64 -2.83
N ALA A 180 11.85 -6.23 -3.83
CA ALA A 180 11.54 -5.59 -5.11
C ALA A 180 10.25 -4.77 -5.01
N MET A 181 10.16 -3.68 -5.77
CA MET A 181 9.03 -2.73 -5.74
C MET A 181 8.45 -2.51 -7.14
N GLY A 182 7.22 -1.99 -7.20
CA GLY A 182 6.55 -1.67 -8.47
C GLY A 182 6.48 -2.88 -9.41
N THR A 183 6.61 -2.64 -10.70
CA THR A 183 6.62 -3.72 -11.71
C THR A 183 7.67 -4.81 -11.47
N GLU A 184 8.83 -4.48 -10.86
CA GLU A 184 9.85 -5.48 -10.52
C GLU A 184 9.40 -6.46 -9.43
N ALA A 185 8.43 -6.10 -8.59
CA ALA A 185 7.86 -6.99 -7.60
C ALA A 185 7.18 -8.21 -8.25
N TYR A 186 6.44 -8.00 -9.35
CA TYR A 186 5.82 -9.09 -10.08
C TYR A 186 6.87 -10.02 -10.70
N PHE A 187 7.95 -9.46 -11.28
CA PHE A 187 9.04 -10.24 -11.82
C PHE A 187 9.80 -11.02 -10.74
N ALA A 188 10.04 -10.40 -9.58
CA ALA A 188 10.67 -11.06 -8.45
C ALA A 188 9.82 -12.23 -7.91
N LEU A 189 8.51 -12.04 -7.77
CA LEU A 189 7.58 -13.11 -7.38
C LEU A 189 7.54 -14.23 -8.42
N ALA A 190 7.39 -13.89 -9.71
CA ALA A 190 7.36 -14.87 -10.79
C ALA A 190 8.69 -15.65 -10.89
N GLY A 191 9.82 -14.98 -10.65
CA GLY A 191 11.15 -15.58 -10.59
C GLY A 191 11.32 -16.49 -9.38
N HIS A 192 10.84 -16.09 -8.20
CA HIS A 192 10.85 -16.95 -7.01
C HIS A 192 10.04 -18.23 -7.27
N ILE A 193 8.81 -18.12 -7.78
CA ILE A 193 8.01 -19.28 -8.18
C ILE A 193 8.77 -20.15 -9.18
N GLN A 194 9.38 -19.56 -10.22
CA GLN A 194 10.13 -20.34 -11.22
C GLN A 194 11.28 -21.13 -10.63
N ASN A 195 12.02 -20.51 -9.72
CA ASN A 195 13.21 -21.10 -9.12
C ASN A 195 12.82 -22.21 -8.16
N SER A 196 11.78 -22.02 -7.35
CA SER A 196 11.27 -23.04 -6.44
C SER A 196 10.69 -24.24 -7.19
N LEU A 197 10.05 -24.03 -8.35
CA LEU A 197 9.57 -25.12 -9.21
C LEU A 197 10.70 -25.96 -9.85
N LYS A 198 11.96 -25.48 -9.85
CA LYS A 198 13.13 -26.22 -10.37
C LYS A 198 13.85 -27.01 -9.30
N LYS A 199 13.57 -26.75 -8.02
CA LYS A 199 14.17 -27.45 -6.89
C LYS A 199 13.48 -28.81 -6.66
N GLU A 200 14.16 -29.71 -5.98
CA GLU A 200 13.53 -30.91 -5.43
C GLU A 200 12.47 -30.52 -4.39
N TRP A 201 11.45 -31.37 -4.21
CA TRP A 201 10.28 -31.04 -3.38
C TRP A 201 10.66 -30.62 -1.96
N ASP A 202 11.54 -31.38 -1.32
CA ASP A 202 11.93 -31.18 0.07
C ASP A 202 12.69 -29.86 0.26
N ASP A 203 13.49 -29.44 -0.73
CA ASP A 203 14.23 -28.17 -0.72
C ASP A 203 13.33 -26.95 -1.06
N ALA A 204 12.20 -27.19 -1.73
CA ALA A 204 11.31 -26.14 -2.22
C ALA A 204 10.16 -25.81 -1.25
N GLN A 205 9.88 -26.67 -0.27
CA GLN A 205 8.70 -26.56 0.58
C GLN A 205 8.63 -25.25 1.36
N GLN A 206 9.76 -24.76 1.87
CA GLN A 206 9.83 -23.48 2.57
C GLN A 206 9.54 -22.30 1.63
N ASP A 207 10.07 -22.35 0.39
CA ASP A 207 9.78 -21.31 -0.61
C ASP A 207 8.28 -21.30 -0.96
N PHE A 208 7.68 -22.48 -1.09
CA PHE A 208 6.26 -22.61 -1.39
C PHE A 208 5.39 -21.95 -0.31
N ASP A 209 5.66 -22.22 0.96
CA ASP A 209 4.95 -21.55 2.08
C ASP A 209 5.07 -20.02 1.99
N ARG A 210 6.29 -19.52 1.79
CA ARG A 210 6.58 -18.08 1.65
C ARG A 210 5.85 -17.45 0.46
N ILE A 211 5.86 -18.11 -0.70
CA ILE A 211 5.16 -17.66 -1.90
C ILE A 211 3.65 -17.56 -1.66
N LEU A 212 3.06 -18.58 -1.01
CA LEU A 212 1.62 -18.65 -0.80
C LEU A 212 1.14 -17.62 0.23
N LYS A 213 1.95 -17.32 1.24
CA LYS A 213 1.72 -16.23 2.20
C LYS A 213 1.53 -14.86 1.53
N TRP A 214 2.34 -14.54 0.50
CA TRP A 214 2.12 -13.32 -0.28
C TRP A 214 0.75 -13.32 -0.99
N GLY A 215 0.30 -14.49 -1.44
CA GLY A 215 -1.01 -14.68 -2.08
C GLY A 215 -2.22 -14.48 -1.16
N GLN A 216 -2.00 -14.26 0.15
CA GLN A 216 -3.06 -14.04 1.14
C GLN A 216 -3.32 -12.54 1.36
N ILE A 217 -2.64 -11.94 2.36
CA ILE A 217 -2.88 -10.56 2.77
C ILE A 217 -2.41 -9.56 1.70
N PRO A 218 -1.14 -9.60 1.21
CA PRO A 218 -0.68 -8.64 0.22
C PRO A 218 -1.50 -8.62 -1.06
N LEU A 219 -1.84 -9.79 -1.62
CA LEU A 219 -2.68 -9.87 -2.82
C LEU A 219 -4.09 -9.29 -2.62
N SER A 220 -4.67 -9.48 -1.42
CA SER A 220 -5.98 -8.91 -1.10
C SER A 220 -5.92 -7.37 -1.04
N GLN A 221 -4.89 -6.81 -0.41
CA GLN A 221 -4.67 -5.37 -0.35
C GLN A 221 -4.44 -4.76 -1.74
N ILE A 222 -3.70 -5.46 -2.61
CA ILE A 222 -3.51 -5.03 -4.00
C ILE A 222 -4.85 -5.01 -4.73
N LEU A 223 -5.65 -6.08 -4.62
CA LEU A 223 -6.96 -6.18 -5.26
C LEU A 223 -7.90 -5.05 -4.82
N GLU A 224 -8.06 -4.85 -3.51
CA GLU A 224 -8.88 -3.77 -2.93
C GLU A 224 -8.39 -2.39 -3.40
N GLY A 225 -7.08 -2.17 -3.41
CA GLY A 225 -6.49 -0.95 -3.94
C GLY A 225 -6.87 -0.71 -5.41
N LYS A 226 -6.74 -1.73 -6.26
CA LYS A 226 -7.08 -1.59 -7.69
C LYS A 226 -8.59 -1.32 -7.89
N GLU A 227 -9.45 -1.89 -7.06
CA GLU A 227 -10.89 -1.58 -7.06
C GLU A 227 -11.16 -0.10 -6.71
N MET A 228 -10.49 0.44 -5.69
CA MET A 228 -10.58 1.87 -5.35
C MET A 228 -10.10 2.79 -6.49
N VAL A 229 -9.11 2.37 -7.28
CA VAL A 229 -8.67 3.16 -8.44
C VAL A 229 -9.78 3.29 -9.48
N ILE A 230 -10.58 2.24 -9.72
CA ILE A 230 -11.73 2.34 -10.65
C ILE A 230 -12.75 3.33 -10.12
N GLU A 231 -13.14 3.21 -8.85
CA GLU A 231 -14.11 4.12 -8.22
C GLU A 231 -13.62 5.58 -8.33
N TYR A 232 -12.33 5.80 -8.06
CA TYR A 232 -11.71 7.10 -8.20
C TYR A 232 -11.79 7.62 -9.64
N LEU A 233 -11.31 6.85 -10.62
CA LEU A 233 -11.31 7.24 -12.04
C LEU A 233 -12.73 7.57 -12.53
N GLN A 234 -13.73 6.79 -12.11
CA GLN A 234 -15.14 7.06 -12.43
C GLN A 234 -15.64 8.35 -11.77
N SER A 235 -15.27 8.62 -10.51
CA SER A 235 -15.69 9.82 -9.78
C SER A 235 -15.14 11.12 -10.39
N ILE A 236 -13.92 11.09 -10.93
CA ILE A 236 -13.28 12.26 -11.54
C ILE A 236 -13.54 12.38 -13.04
N ARG A 237 -14.21 11.40 -13.66
CA ARG A 237 -14.40 11.33 -15.12
C ARG A 237 -14.98 12.62 -15.70
N ASN A 238 -15.97 13.21 -15.03
CA ASN A 238 -16.65 14.42 -15.50
C ASN A 238 -15.80 15.70 -15.43
N THR A 239 -14.56 15.62 -14.94
CA THR A 239 -13.63 16.76 -14.85
C THR A 239 -12.74 16.89 -16.08
N PHE A 240 -12.84 15.96 -17.05
CA PHE A 240 -11.99 15.85 -18.23
C PHE A 240 -12.76 16.07 -19.53
N GLU A 241 -12.05 16.50 -20.58
CA GLU A 241 -12.62 16.81 -21.90
C GLU A 241 -12.31 15.71 -22.93
N ASP A 242 -13.03 15.69 -24.05
CA ASP A 242 -13.08 14.65 -25.10
C ASP A 242 -11.84 13.77 -25.29
N ARG A 243 -10.67 14.38 -25.55
CA ARG A 243 -9.42 13.63 -25.82
C ARG A 243 -8.85 12.96 -24.57
N GLU A 244 -9.04 13.55 -23.40
CA GLU A 244 -8.66 12.95 -22.14
C GLU A 244 -9.64 11.83 -21.77
N LEU A 245 -10.94 12.02 -21.99
CA LEU A 245 -11.96 11.02 -21.69
C LEU A 245 -11.69 9.67 -22.35
N ALA A 246 -11.25 9.66 -23.61
CA ALA A 246 -10.86 8.43 -24.30
C ALA A 246 -9.69 7.71 -23.59
N LEU A 247 -8.70 8.46 -23.10
CA LEU A 247 -7.56 7.88 -22.35
C LEU A 247 -7.99 7.38 -20.96
N PHE A 248 -8.99 8.02 -20.34
CA PHE A 248 -9.58 7.60 -19.08
C PHE A 248 -10.37 6.30 -19.22
N ASP A 249 -11.22 6.21 -20.25
CA ASP A 249 -12.02 5.02 -20.50
C ASP A 249 -11.10 3.81 -20.81
N ASP A 250 -10.00 4.03 -21.54
CA ASP A 250 -8.94 3.04 -21.72
C ASP A 250 -8.29 2.62 -20.39
N ALA A 251 -7.97 3.58 -19.52
CA ALA A 251 -7.37 3.28 -18.20
C ALA A 251 -8.34 2.47 -17.32
N ILE A 252 -9.62 2.82 -17.29
CA ILE A 252 -10.67 2.08 -16.57
C ILE A 252 -10.73 0.63 -17.08
N LEU A 253 -10.73 0.44 -18.40
CA LEU A 253 -10.76 -0.90 -19.01
C LEU A 253 -9.54 -1.74 -18.60
N ILE A 254 -8.34 -1.14 -18.58
CA ILE A 254 -7.11 -1.80 -18.12
C ILE A 254 -7.23 -2.25 -16.66
N TYR A 255 -7.73 -1.39 -15.77
CA TYR A 255 -7.91 -1.76 -14.36
C TYR A 255 -9.00 -2.83 -14.18
N GLN A 256 -10.08 -2.80 -14.96
CA GLN A 256 -11.10 -3.86 -14.94
C GLN A 256 -10.51 -5.23 -15.34
N GLN A 257 -9.69 -5.26 -16.40
CA GLN A 257 -8.99 -6.47 -16.82
C GLN A 257 -8.00 -6.95 -15.75
N MET A 258 -7.26 -6.02 -15.14
CA MET A 258 -6.31 -6.32 -14.07
C MET A 258 -6.98 -6.94 -12.84
N ILE A 259 -8.10 -6.37 -12.39
CA ILE A 259 -8.89 -6.89 -11.26
C ILE A 259 -9.41 -8.30 -11.56
N SER A 260 -9.89 -8.55 -12.78
CA SER A 260 -10.31 -9.89 -13.19
C SER A 260 -9.18 -10.92 -13.07
N LEU A 261 -7.97 -10.56 -13.53
CA LEU A 261 -6.79 -11.42 -13.38
C LEU A 261 -6.34 -11.58 -11.92
N LEU A 262 -6.38 -10.51 -11.12
CA LEU A 262 -6.03 -10.55 -9.69
C LEU A 262 -7.00 -11.45 -8.90
N ARG A 263 -8.30 -11.39 -9.19
CA ARG A 263 -9.31 -12.30 -8.61
C ARG A 263 -9.02 -13.76 -8.99
N THR A 264 -8.70 -14.01 -10.25
CA THR A 264 -8.31 -15.35 -10.72
C THR A 264 -7.04 -15.84 -10.03
N LEU A 265 -6.05 -14.95 -9.86
CA LEU A 265 -4.80 -15.24 -9.16
C LEU A 265 -5.06 -15.59 -7.68
N LYS A 266 -5.92 -14.84 -7.00
CA LYS A 266 -6.31 -15.09 -5.60
C LYS A 266 -6.94 -16.47 -5.41
N ILE A 267 -7.84 -16.87 -6.31
CA ILE A 267 -8.44 -18.21 -6.31
C ILE A 267 -7.36 -19.29 -6.47
N ASN A 268 -6.41 -19.11 -7.40
CA ASN A 268 -5.35 -20.09 -7.64
C ASN A 268 -4.36 -20.19 -6.46
N PHE A 269 -4.05 -19.07 -5.80
CA PHE A 269 -3.25 -19.07 -4.58
C PHE A 269 -3.94 -19.80 -3.42
N GLN A 270 -5.24 -19.54 -3.21
CA GLN A 270 -6.03 -20.23 -2.19
C GLN A 270 -6.09 -21.73 -2.47
N PHE A 271 -6.33 -22.12 -3.73
CA PHE A 271 -6.30 -23.52 -4.15
C PHE A 271 -4.93 -24.17 -3.89
N SER A 272 -3.84 -23.49 -4.22
CA SER A 272 -2.47 -23.97 -3.98
C SER A 272 -2.15 -24.11 -2.49
N THR A 273 -2.63 -23.16 -1.66
CA THR A 273 -2.50 -23.20 -0.19
C THR A 273 -3.15 -24.45 0.39
N ASN A 274 -4.40 -24.73 0.00
CA ASN A 274 -5.12 -25.90 0.46
C ASN A 274 -4.41 -27.21 0.04
N LEU A 275 -3.86 -27.26 -1.19
CA LEU A 275 -3.09 -28.41 -1.66
C LEU A 275 -1.81 -28.64 -0.84
N LEU A 276 -1.06 -27.57 -0.52
CA LEU A 276 0.17 -27.67 0.28
C LEU A 276 -0.12 -28.11 1.71
N GLN A 277 -1.18 -27.58 2.32
CA GLN A 277 -1.62 -27.98 3.66
C GLN A 277 -1.98 -29.48 3.69
N THR A 278 -2.77 -29.94 2.72
CA THR A 278 -3.16 -31.36 2.61
C THR A 278 -1.95 -32.29 2.42
N LEU A 279 -0.90 -31.81 1.73
CA LEU A 279 0.34 -32.56 1.55
C LEU A 279 1.15 -32.65 2.85
N SER A 280 1.17 -31.59 3.63
CA SER A 280 1.91 -31.50 4.91
C SER A 280 1.25 -32.35 6.01
N GLU A 281 -0.08 -32.38 6.06
CA GLU A 281 -0.85 -33.21 7.02
C GLU A 281 -0.71 -34.72 6.75
N SER A 282 -0.23 -35.12 5.57
CA SER A 282 -0.07 -36.53 5.19
C SER A 282 1.32 -37.13 5.50
N GLU A 283 2.21 -36.36 6.14
CA GLU A 283 3.59 -36.77 6.46
C GLU A 283 3.75 -37.48 7.82
N THR A 284 2.70 -37.53 8.64
CA THR A 284 2.77 -38.05 10.01
C THR A 284 2.67 -39.58 10.13
N ASP A 285 2.34 -40.31 9.07
CA ASP A 285 2.23 -41.78 9.06
C ASP A 285 3.11 -42.41 7.98
N SER A 286 3.71 -43.57 8.29
CA SER A 286 4.53 -44.35 7.35
C SER A 286 3.72 -44.70 6.10
N PRO A 287 4.03 -44.14 4.91
CA PRO A 287 3.11 -44.19 3.79
C PRO A 287 3.15 -45.55 3.09
N SER A 288 2.00 -46.20 2.99
CA SER A 288 1.78 -47.35 2.12
C SER A 288 1.98 -47.00 0.63
N PHE A 289 2.18 -48.02 -0.22
CA PHE A 289 2.41 -47.83 -1.66
C PHE A 289 1.31 -47.01 -2.37
N SER A 290 0.04 -47.20 -1.98
CA SER A 290 -1.10 -46.43 -2.51
C SER A 290 -1.08 -44.96 -2.04
N GLN A 291 -0.65 -44.69 -0.80
CA GLN A 291 -0.44 -43.33 -0.29
C GLN A 291 0.70 -42.62 -1.04
N SER A 292 1.75 -43.34 -1.44
CA SER A 292 2.86 -42.77 -2.23
C SER A 292 2.44 -42.29 -3.63
N ILE A 293 1.56 -43.03 -4.33
CA ILE A 293 1.04 -42.66 -5.65
C ILE A 293 0.10 -41.44 -5.53
N SER A 294 -0.76 -41.42 -4.51
CA SER A 294 -1.66 -40.29 -4.24
C SER A 294 -0.87 -39.01 -3.93
N ARG A 295 0.21 -39.11 -3.13
CA ARG A 295 1.08 -37.98 -2.79
C ARG A 295 1.75 -37.39 -4.04
N ARG A 296 2.33 -38.23 -4.92
CA ARG A 296 2.94 -37.76 -6.18
C ARG A 296 1.95 -37.05 -7.10
N PHE A 297 0.71 -37.53 -7.19
CA PHE A 297 -0.33 -36.87 -7.97
C PHE A 297 -0.69 -35.49 -7.40
N ARG A 298 -0.83 -35.39 -6.07
CA ARG A 298 -1.12 -34.12 -5.38
C ARG A 298 0.03 -33.11 -5.52
N GLN A 299 1.29 -33.56 -5.37
CA GLN A 299 2.48 -32.74 -5.62
C GLN A 299 2.49 -32.19 -7.05
N ARG A 300 2.26 -33.05 -8.06
CA ARG A 300 2.18 -32.62 -9.46
C ARG A 300 1.08 -31.57 -9.69
N ARG A 301 -0.09 -31.77 -9.08
CA ARG A 301 -1.21 -30.82 -9.17
C ARG A 301 -0.87 -29.48 -8.49
N PHE A 302 -0.19 -29.51 -7.36
CA PHE A 302 0.30 -28.31 -6.68
C PHE A 302 1.29 -27.53 -7.57
N LEU A 303 2.30 -28.20 -8.12
CA LEU A 303 3.29 -27.55 -9.01
C LEU A 303 2.63 -26.95 -10.27
N GLN A 304 1.64 -27.64 -10.84
CA GLN A 304 0.87 -27.10 -11.97
C GLN A 304 0.07 -25.85 -11.58
N SER A 305 -0.53 -25.85 -10.38
CA SER A 305 -1.25 -24.70 -9.85
C SER A 305 -0.34 -23.50 -9.64
N LEU A 306 0.83 -23.68 -9.01
CA LEU A 306 1.83 -22.62 -8.87
C LEU A 306 2.33 -22.09 -10.22
N LYS A 307 2.52 -22.96 -11.22
CA LYS A 307 2.86 -22.54 -12.58
C LYS A 307 1.76 -21.71 -13.23
N ALA A 308 0.48 -21.98 -12.92
CA ALA A 308 -0.63 -21.15 -13.35
C ALA A 308 -0.63 -19.78 -12.65
N CYS A 309 -0.36 -19.73 -11.32
CA CYS A 309 -0.15 -18.48 -10.60
C CYS A 309 0.98 -17.64 -11.23
N GLN A 310 2.12 -18.26 -11.54
CA GLN A 310 3.25 -17.58 -12.18
C GLN A 310 2.86 -16.91 -13.50
N LYS A 311 2.12 -17.61 -14.36
CA LYS A 311 1.65 -17.06 -15.64
C LYS A 311 0.73 -15.85 -15.43
N LEU A 312 -0.18 -15.94 -14.45
CA LEU A 312 -1.07 -14.83 -14.11
C LEU A 312 -0.31 -13.63 -13.56
N VAL A 313 0.67 -13.84 -12.68
CA VAL A 313 1.56 -12.78 -12.15
C VAL A 313 2.24 -12.03 -13.30
N LEU A 314 2.80 -12.74 -14.28
CA LEU A 314 3.43 -12.13 -15.45
C LEU A 314 2.41 -11.40 -16.35
N ALA A 315 1.22 -11.96 -16.55
CA ALA A 315 0.17 -11.30 -17.32
C ALA A 315 -0.29 -9.99 -16.65
N ILE A 316 -0.47 -9.99 -15.32
CA ILE A 316 -0.80 -8.80 -14.53
C ILE A 316 0.31 -7.75 -14.67
N SER A 317 1.58 -8.15 -14.60
CA SER A 317 2.71 -7.23 -14.80
C SER A 317 2.67 -6.52 -16.15
N THR A 318 2.26 -7.21 -17.22
CA THR A 318 2.09 -6.61 -18.55
C THR A 318 0.95 -5.60 -18.55
N ILE A 319 -0.19 -5.91 -17.90
CA ILE A 319 -1.31 -4.98 -17.78
C ILE A 319 -0.93 -3.76 -16.94
N GLU A 320 -0.18 -3.94 -15.84
CA GLU A 320 0.35 -2.83 -15.03
C GLU A 320 1.25 -1.91 -15.88
N THR A 321 2.10 -2.50 -16.73
CA THR A 321 2.93 -1.72 -17.67
C THR A 321 2.08 -0.90 -18.64
N ASN A 322 1.02 -1.48 -19.20
CA ASN A 322 0.08 -0.76 -20.05
C ASN A 322 -0.63 0.38 -19.30
N ALA A 323 -1.00 0.17 -18.04
CA ALA A 323 -1.59 1.21 -17.19
C ALA A 323 -0.64 2.40 -17.02
N ILE A 324 0.66 2.12 -16.82
CA ILE A 324 1.69 3.15 -16.71
C ILE A 324 1.80 3.97 -18.01
N ASP A 325 1.76 3.32 -19.17
CA ASP A 325 1.82 4.00 -20.46
C ASP A 325 0.59 4.89 -20.70
N LYS A 326 -0.59 4.45 -20.25
CA LYS A 326 -1.81 5.26 -20.31
C LYS A 326 -1.74 6.47 -19.39
N PHE A 327 -1.33 6.32 -18.13
CA PHE A 327 -1.10 7.47 -17.25
C PHE A 327 -0.02 8.41 -17.79
N THR A 328 1.03 7.87 -18.44
CA THR A 328 2.04 8.69 -19.12
C THR A 328 1.43 9.51 -20.25
N SER A 329 0.53 8.94 -21.03
CA SER A 329 -0.15 9.62 -22.13
C SER A 329 -1.07 10.74 -21.62
N ILE A 330 -1.82 10.47 -20.55
CA ILE A 330 -2.68 11.47 -19.87
C ILE A 330 -1.83 12.64 -19.34
N VAL A 331 -0.74 12.34 -18.63
CA VAL A 331 0.15 13.38 -18.09
C VAL A 331 0.79 14.21 -19.20
N ARG A 332 1.27 13.57 -20.29
CA ARG A 332 1.85 14.31 -21.43
C ARG A 332 0.83 15.21 -22.12
N LEU A 333 -0.44 14.81 -22.16
CA LEU A 333 -1.51 15.65 -22.69
C LEU A 333 -1.71 16.89 -21.80
N SER A 334 -1.72 16.72 -20.47
CA SER A 334 -1.80 17.84 -19.52
C SER A 334 -0.69 18.88 -19.72
N GLU A 335 0.55 18.42 -19.91
CA GLU A 335 1.72 19.27 -20.10
C GLU A 335 1.60 20.09 -21.40
N LYS A 336 1.03 19.50 -22.46
CA LYS A 336 0.75 20.21 -23.72
C LYS A 336 -0.35 21.26 -23.58
N LEU A 337 -1.34 20.98 -22.73
CA LEU A 337 -2.46 21.89 -22.44
C LEU A 337 -2.08 23.00 -21.44
N LYS A 338 -0.86 22.96 -20.87
CA LYS A 338 -0.36 23.88 -19.83
C LYS A 338 -1.22 23.90 -18.56
N ILE A 339 -1.70 22.72 -18.16
CA ILE A 339 -2.48 22.50 -16.93
C ILE A 339 -1.57 22.08 -15.78
#